data_AF-A0A7S1HSR9-F1
#
_entry.id   AF-A0A7S1HSR9-F1
#
_cell.length_a   1.000
_cell.length_b   1.000
_cell.length_c   1.000
_cell.angle_alpha   90.00
_cell.angle_beta   90.00
_cell.angle_gamma   90.00
#
_symmetry.space_group_name_H-M   'P 1'
#
loop_
_entity.id
_entity.type
_entity.pdbx_description
1 polymer ?
#
loop_
_entity_poly.entity_id
_entity_poly.type
_entity_poly.pdbx_seq_one_letter_code
_entity_poly.pdbx_strand_id
1 'polypeptide(L)'
;ATLSKTGPNFQKFMRDLVDLLKKERKKLLTRSSIGLIIRQLSLLISPEQIFLEVAKILQEEHDKEFVSTFVQTLNMILLTSSELMPLRTLLKSGLDAPDAQSLFLELYYCWCYNAVATLSLCLLSMAHEHAYHLVCSFGEMHVTVNFLTQIDKLVQLLESPIFAHVRLQLLEPTQHPYLVKTLFGILMLLPQSSAYDLLKNRLKSVSTLTLTTYIQLNAEAE
;
A
#
# COMPACT_ATOMS: atom_id res chain seq x y z
N ALA A 1 7.04 29.05 18.76
CA ALA A 1 6.38 29.36 17.48
C ALA A 1 5.32 28.29 17.24
N THR A 2 4.05 28.64 17.39
CA THR A 2 2.93 27.73 17.16
C THR A 2 2.90 27.41 15.68
N LEU A 3 3.29 26.20 15.27
CA LEU A 3 3.10 25.71 13.91
C LEU A 3 1.61 25.80 13.61
N SER A 4 1.18 26.83 12.88
CA SER A 4 -0.18 26.92 12.36
C SER A 4 -0.41 25.69 11.49
N LYS A 5 -1.52 24.98 11.73
CA LYS A 5 -1.81 23.63 11.21
C LYS A 5 -1.78 23.48 9.67
N THR A 6 -1.69 24.56 8.90
CA THR A 6 -1.62 24.57 7.42
C THR A 6 -1.11 25.92 6.93
N GLY A 7 0.14 26.29 7.27
CA GLY A 7 0.73 27.57 6.88
C GLY A 7 2.02 27.44 6.06
N PRO A 8 2.50 28.51 5.40
CA PRO A 8 3.74 28.51 4.62
C PRO A 8 4.97 28.07 5.45
N ASN A 9 4.94 28.30 6.77
CA ASN A 9 5.98 27.83 7.68
C ASN A 9 6.02 26.30 7.81
N PHE A 10 4.87 25.63 7.75
CA PHE A 10 4.81 24.17 7.77
C PHE A 10 5.36 23.59 6.48
N GLN A 11 4.95 24.12 5.32
CA GLN A 11 5.45 23.67 4.02
C GLN A 11 6.97 23.84 3.91
N LYS A 12 7.49 25.00 4.35
CA LYS A 12 8.93 25.24 4.40
C LYS A 12 9.64 24.22 5.30
N PHE A 13 9.13 24.00 6.51
CA PHE A 13 9.69 23.00 7.42
C PHE A 13 9.69 21.59 6.81
N MET A 14 8.61 21.18 6.14
CA MET A 14 8.51 19.87 5.51
C MET A 14 9.49 19.73 4.35
N ARG A 15 9.71 20.78 3.55
CA ARG A 15 10.74 20.81 2.50
C ARG A 15 12.14 20.68 3.10
N ASP A 16 12.48 21.51 4.09
CA ASP A 16 13.76 21.47 4.78
C ASP A 16 14.03 20.07 5.38
N LEU A 17 12.98 19.42 5.91
CA LEU A 17 13.04 18.05 6.43
C LEU A 17 13.31 17.02 5.32
N VAL A 18 12.59 17.08 4.20
CA VAL A 18 12.81 16.16 3.06
C VAL A 18 14.20 16.34 2.47
N ASP A 19 14.69 17.59 2.36
CA ASP A 19 16.04 17.90 1.91
C ASP A 19 17.11 17.32 2.83
N LEU A 20 16.91 17.41 4.15
CA LEU A 20 17.79 16.79 5.14
C LEU A 20 17.79 15.25 4.99
N LEU A 21 16.61 14.64 4.85
CA LEU A 21 16.47 13.20 4.64
C LEU A 21 17.13 12.74 3.34
N LYS A 22 17.08 13.55 2.29
CA LYS A 22 17.76 13.31 1.01
C LYS A 22 19.28 13.35 1.17
N LYS A 23 19.79 14.40 1.81
CA LYS A 23 21.22 14.59 2.05
C LYS A 23 21.82 13.47 2.89
N GLU A 24 21.09 12.99 3.91
CA GLU A 24 21.53 11.91 4.79
C GLU A 24 20.81 10.58 4.54
N ARG A 25 20.37 10.33 3.29
CA ARG A 25 19.51 9.18 2.94
C ARG A 25 20.02 7.82 3.42
N LYS A 26 21.33 7.59 3.43
CA LYS A 26 21.92 6.32 3.91
C LYS A 26 21.68 6.05 5.39
N LYS A 27 21.51 7.10 6.19
CA LYS A 27 21.35 7.01 7.66
C LYS A 27 19.90 7.26 8.09
N LEU A 28 19.26 8.26 7.49
CA LEU A 28 17.95 8.75 7.93
C LEU A 28 16.77 8.16 7.17
N LEU A 29 16.97 7.62 5.96
CA LEU A 29 15.89 7.00 5.18
C LEU A 29 15.63 5.57 5.62
N THR A 30 15.39 5.39 6.92
CA THR A 30 15.09 4.12 7.55
C THR A 30 13.70 4.16 8.16
N ARG A 31 13.05 3.00 8.25
CA ARG A 31 11.71 2.86 8.85
C ARG A 31 11.67 3.42 10.28
N SER A 32 12.71 3.20 11.07
CA SER A 32 12.80 3.70 12.45
C SER A 32 12.87 5.22 12.50
N SER A 33 13.78 5.84 11.74
CA SER A 33 13.95 7.29 11.74
C SER A 33 12.71 8.01 11.21
N ILE A 34 12.19 7.62 10.04
CA ILE A 34 11.00 8.24 9.47
C ILE A 34 9.77 7.96 10.33
N GLY A 35 9.64 6.74 10.90
CA GLY A 35 8.55 6.40 11.80
C GLY A 35 8.52 7.28 13.05
N LEU A 36 9.69 7.56 13.66
CA LEU A 36 9.80 8.49 14.79
C LEU A 36 9.41 9.91 14.38
N ILE A 37 9.87 10.39 13.23
CA ILE A 37 9.51 11.71 12.71
C ILE A 37 8.00 11.82 12.53
N ILE A 38 7.37 10.86 11.84
CA ILE A 38 5.91 10.83 11.63
C ILE A 38 5.18 10.80 12.96
N ARG A 39 5.63 9.98 13.93
CA ARG A 39 5.03 9.92 15.26
C ARG A 39 5.09 11.27 15.97
N GLN A 40 6.23 11.96 15.94
CA GLN A 40 6.38 13.27 16.59
C GLN A 40 5.53 14.35 15.90
N LEU A 41 5.52 14.37 14.56
CA LEU A 41 4.69 15.31 13.81
C LEU A 41 3.19 15.04 14.03
N SER A 42 2.80 13.77 14.17
CA SER A 42 1.40 13.35 14.42
C SER A 42 0.86 13.84 15.78
N LEU A 43 1.72 14.30 16.70
CA LEU A 43 1.29 14.95 17.95
C LEU A 43 0.79 16.38 17.72
N LEU A 44 1.17 17.01 16.61
CA LEU A 44 0.91 18.41 16.32
C LEU A 44 -0.05 18.59 15.14
N ILE A 45 0.01 17.69 14.15
CA ILE A 45 -0.64 17.78 12.85
C ILE A 45 -1.26 16.43 12.51
N SER A 46 -2.36 16.41 11.73
CA SER A 46 -2.97 15.13 11.35
C SER A 46 -2.02 14.32 10.45
N PRO A 47 -2.00 12.98 10.58
CA PRO A 47 -1.16 12.15 9.71
C PRO A 47 -1.46 12.29 8.23
N GLU A 48 -2.72 12.59 7.88
CA GLU A 48 -3.15 12.86 6.52
C GLU A 48 -2.41 14.06 5.92
N GLN A 49 -2.40 15.20 6.63
CA GLN A 49 -1.71 16.41 6.18
C GLN A 49 -0.20 16.17 6.02
N ILE A 50 0.41 15.39 6.91
CA ILE A 50 1.83 15.02 6.81
C ILE A 50 2.07 14.23 5.52
N PHE A 51 1.28 13.19 5.27
CA PHE A 51 1.42 12.35 4.08
C PHE A 51 1.18 13.11 2.79
N LEU A 52 0.15 13.97 2.75
CA LEU A 52 -0.16 14.81 1.58
C LEU A 52 0.96 15.81 1.28
N GLU A 53 1.49 16.50 2.30
CA GLU A 53 2.56 17.47 2.10
C GLU A 53 3.86 16.78 1.66
N VAL A 54 4.21 15.64 2.28
CA VAL A 54 5.38 14.85 1.84
C VAL A 54 5.20 14.35 0.41
N ALA A 55 4.01 13.84 0.05
CA ALA A 55 3.74 13.36 -1.31
C ALA A 55 3.89 14.49 -2.34
N LYS A 56 3.42 15.71 -2.03
CA LYS A 56 3.58 16.89 -2.90
C LYS A 56 5.04 17.26 -3.10
N ILE A 57 5.82 17.32 -2.01
CA ILE A 57 7.26 17.63 -2.08
C ILE A 57 7.99 16.57 -2.91
N LEU A 58 7.72 15.28 -2.66
CA LEU A 58 8.38 14.18 -3.38
C LEU A 58 8.04 14.13 -4.88
N GLN A 59 6.88 14.63 -5.31
CA GLN A 59 6.54 14.73 -6.74
C GLN A 59 7.37 15.79 -7.47
N GLU A 60 7.82 16.84 -6.77
CA GLU A 60 8.68 17.88 -7.33
C GLU A 60 10.17 17.46 -7.37
N GLU A 61 10.53 16.34 -6.75
CA GLU A 61 11.90 15.85 -6.67
C GLU A 61 12.41 15.23 -7.99
N HIS A 62 13.63 15.61 -8.39
CA HIS A 62 14.27 15.08 -9.60
C HIS A 62 14.92 13.70 -9.40
N ASP A 63 15.36 13.37 -8.19
CA ASP A 63 16.00 12.09 -7.88
C ASP A 63 14.95 10.99 -7.68
N LYS A 64 14.59 10.32 -8.77
CA LYS A 64 13.55 9.26 -8.77
C LYS A 64 13.92 8.05 -7.92
N GLU A 65 15.21 7.72 -7.79
CA GLU A 65 15.67 6.61 -6.95
C GLU A 65 15.46 6.91 -5.47
N PHE A 66 15.77 8.15 -5.07
CA PHE A 66 15.45 8.65 -3.74
C PHE A 66 13.95 8.61 -3.47
N VAL A 67 13.13 9.16 -4.37
CA VAL A 67 11.66 9.18 -4.21
C VAL A 67 11.12 7.75 -4.07
N SER A 68 11.55 6.83 -4.93
CA SER A 68 11.13 5.42 -4.88
C SER A 68 11.45 4.77 -3.52
N THR A 69 12.64 5.01 -2.99
CA THR A 69 13.08 4.48 -1.68
C THR A 69 12.33 5.13 -0.52
N PHE A 70 12.04 6.43 -0.63
CA PHE A 70 11.26 7.17 0.37
C PHE A 70 9.82 6.62 0.41
N VAL A 71 9.17 6.51 -0.75
CA VAL A 71 7.82 5.96 -0.90
C VAL A 71 7.75 4.53 -0.37
N GLN A 72 8.73 3.68 -0.67
CA GLN A 72 8.83 2.34 -0.10
C GLN A 72 8.80 2.37 1.44
N THR A 73 9.54 3.30 2.04
CA THR A 73 9.64 3.44 3.49
C THR A 73 8.34 3.98 4.09
N LEU A 74 7.77 5.03 3.49
CA LEU A 74 6.47 5.59 3.88
C LEU A 74 5.37 4.54 3.82
N ASN A 75 5.34 3.74 2.76
CA ASN A 75 4.35 2.70 2.59
C ASN A 75 4.44 1.65 3.71
N MET A 76 5.66 1.21 4.06
CA MET A 76 5.83 0.29 5.19
C MET A 76 5.40 0.91 6.52
N ILE A 77 5.61 2.21 6.73
CA ILE A 77 5.15 2.92 7.93
C ILE A 77 3.62 3.04 7.91
N LEU A 78 3.03 3.42 6.77
CA LEU A 78 1.58 3.47 6.54
C LEU A 78 0.91 2.17 6.95
N LEU A 79 1.47 1.03 6.59
CA LEU A 79 0.88 -0.28 6.86
C LEU A 79 1.11 -0.78 8.30
N THR A 80 2.08 -0.25 9.04
CA THR A 80 2.52 -0.86 10.32
C THR A 80 2.46 0.05 11.55
N SER A 81 2.47 1.38 11.40
CA SER A 81 2.53 2.31 12.53
C SER A 81 1.16 2.55 13.16
N SER A 82 1.01 2.47 14.48
CA SER A 82 -0.29 2.66 15.15
C SER A 82 -0.88 4.07 14.98
N GLU A 83 -0.02 5.09 14.88
CA GLU A 83 -0.37 6.51 14.73
C GLU A 83 -1.15 6.78 13.43
N LEU A 84 -0.94 5.93 12.42
CA LEU A 84 -1.56 6.04 11.11
C LEU A 84 -2.90 5.30 11.02
N MET A 85 -3.44 4.83 12.15
CA MET A 85 -4.73 4.15 12.15
C MET A 85 -5.87 4.99 11.55
N PRO A 86 -6.03 6.30 11.87
CA PRO A 86 -7.09 7.11 11.27
C PRO A 86 -6.96 7.21 9.75
N LEU A 87 -5.74 7.44 9.26
CA LEU A 87 -5.43 7.53 7.84
C LEU A 87 -5.76 6.22 7.10
N ARG A 88 -5.41 5.08 7.72
CA ARG A 88 -5.75 3.77 7.18
C ARG A 88 -7.24 3.50 7.18
N THR A 89 -7.96 3.88 8.24
CA THR A 89 -9.41 3.68 8.30
C THR A 89 -10.10 4.45 7.18
N LEU A 90 -9.64 5.68 6.90
CA LEU A 90 -10.13 6.47 5.77
C LEU A 90 -9.82 5.77 4.44
N LEU A 91 -8.58 5.37 4.19
CA LEU A 91 -8.23 4.65 2.95
C LEU A 91 -9.06 3.35 2.78
N LYS A 92 -9.32 2.63 3.87
CA LYS A 92 -10.10 1.38 3.87
C LYS A 92 -11.58 1.56 3.59
N SER A 93 -12.15 2.76 3.70
CA SER A 93 -13.57 2.96 3.35
C SER A 93 -13.82 2.83 1.84
N GLY A 94 -12.75 2.80 1.04
CA GLY A 94 -12.83 2.53 -0.40
C GLY A 94 -13.07 3.77 -1.24
N LEU A 95 -12.95 3.61 -2.56
CA LEU A 95 -13.03 4.71 -3.53
C LEU A 95 -14.45 5.27 -3.73
N ASP A 96 -15.48 4.61 -3.18
CA ASP A 96 -16.86 5.13 -3.19
C ASP A 96 -17.06 6.27 -2.18
N ALA A 97 -16.18 6.37 -1.17
CA ALA A 97 -16.18 7.47 -0.23
C ALA A 97 -15.35 8.64 -0.79
N PRO A 98 -15.93 9.84 -0.98
CA PRO A 98 -15.25 10.97 -1.62
C PRO A 98 -13.93 11.37 -0.94
N ASP A 99 -13.90 11.40 0.38
CA ASP A 99 -12.70 11.77 1.15
C ASP A 99 -11.58 10.73 0.99
N ALA A 100 -11.93 9.44 0.96
CA ALA A 100 -10.97 8.37 0.75
C ALA A 100 -10.45 8.34 -0.69
N GLN A 101 -11.32 8.59 -1.67
CA GLN A 101 -10.94 8.71 -3.07
C GLN A 101 -9.99 9.88 -3.29
N SER A 102 -10.29 11.05 -2.72
CA SER A 102 -9.44 12.24 -2.79
C SER A 102 -8.06 11.96 -2.20
N LEU A 103 -8.01 11.41 -0.98
CA LEU A 103 -6.77 11.03 -0.33
C LEU A 103 -5.98 9.99 -1.16
N PHE A 104 -6.66 8.96 -1.68
CA PHE A 104 -6.03 7.95 -2.51
C PHE A 104 -5.37 8.59 -3.74
N LEU A 105 -6.08 9.45 -4.47
CA LEU A 105 -5.56 10.09 -5.69
C LEU A 105 -4.36 10.99 -5.41
N GLU A 106 -4.40 11.79 -4.35
CA GLU A 106 -3.29 12.67 -3.97
C GLU A 106 -2.02 11.87 -3.62
N LEU A 107 -2.16 10.71 -2.97
CA LEU A 107 -1.03 9.83 -2.67
C LEU A 107 -0.59 9.02 -3.89
N TYR A 108 -1.55 8.61 -4.75
CA TYR A 108 -1.35 7.65 -5.83
C TYR A 108 -0.21 8.07 -6.78
N TYR A 109 -0.18 9.34 -7.20
CA TYR A 109 0.86 9.84 -8.11
C TYR A 109 2.27 9.74 -7.53
N CYS A 110 2.44 10.04 -6.24
CA CYS A 110 3.72 9.86 -5.55
C CYS A 110 4.03 8.38 -5.35
N TRP A 111 3.01 7.55 -5.07
CA TRP A 111 3.20 6.12 -4.86
C TRP A 111 3.70 5.40 -6.11
N CYS A 112 3.32 5.87 -7.31
CA CYS A 112 3.73 5.33 -8.61
C CYS A 112 5.24 5.26 -8.82
N TYR A 113 6.04 6.01 -8.06
CA TYR A 113 7.51 5.89 -8.08
C TYR A 113 8.00 4.56 -7.51
N ASN A 114 7.14 3.77 -6.86
CA ASN A 114 7.43 2.41 -6.42
C ASN A 114 6.23 1.48 -6.71
N ALA A 115 6.46 0.49 -7.57
CA ALA A 115 5.43 -0.45 -8.04
C ALA A 115 4.74 -1.21 -6.90
N VAL A 116 5.51 -1.75 -5.95
CA VAL A 116 4.95 -2.57 -4.86
C VAL A 116 4.20 -1.69 -3.85
N ALA A 117 4.70 -0.49 -3.57
CA ALA A 117 3.98 0.48 -2.75
C ALA A 117 2.64 0.83 -3.40
N THR A 118 2.62 1.13 -4.69
CA THR A 118 1.40 1.43 -5.46
C THR A 118 0.38 0.29 -5.37
N LEU A 119 0.84 -0.95 -5.61
CA LEU A 119 -0.01 -2.13 -5.48
C LEU A 119 -0.60 -2.26 -4.07
N SER A 120 0.22 -2.06 -3.04
CA SER A 120 -0.24 -2.16 -1.66
C SER A 120 -1.24 -1.07 -1.27
N LEU A 121 -1.09 0.15 -1.82
CA LEU A 121 -2.05 1.24 -1.64
C LEU A 121 -3.39 0.88 -2.31
N CYS A 122 -3.36 0.32 -3.52
CA CYS A 122 -4.57 -0.13 -4.21
C CYS A 122 -5.31 -1.23 -3.42
N LEU A 123 -4.57 -2.22 -2.90
CA LEU A 123 -5.14 -3.27 -2.05
C LEU A 123 -5.72 -2.72 -0.75
N LEU A 124 -5.05 -1.73 -0.13
CA LEU A 124 -5.53 -1.11 1.11
C LEU A 124 -6.84 -0.37 0.87
N SER A 125 -6.94 0.34 -0.25
CA SER A 125 -8.08 1.17 -0.65
C SER A 125 -9.15 0.47 -1.47
N MET A 126 -9.11 -0.87 -1.56
CA MET A 126 -10.07 -1.69 -2.30
C MET A 126 -10.16 -1.38 -3.81
N ALA A 127 -9.11 -0.79 -4.38
CA ALA A 127 -8.99 -0.51 -5.81
C ALA A 127 -8.56 -1.78 -6.58
N HIS A 128 -9.34 -2.85 -6.47
CA HIS A 128 -8.95 -4.21 -6.89
C HIS A 128 -8.74 -4.35 -8.40
N GLU A 129 -9.58 -3.70 -9.21
CA GLU A 129 -9.42 -3.71 -10.67
C GLU A 129 -8.11 -3.05 -11.10
N HIS A 130 -7.79 -1.91 -10.49
CA HIS A 130 -6.54 -1.21 -10.74
C HIS A 130 -5.33 -2.00 -10.24
N ALA A 131 -5.43 -2.62 -9.07
CA ALA A 131 -4.41 -3.53 -8.55
C ALA A 131 -4.12 -4.68 -9.53
N TYR A 132 -5.14 -5.23 -10.18
CA TYR A 132 -4.98 -6.28 -11.18
C TYR A 132 -4.23 -5.78 -12.43
N HIS A 133 -4.62 -4.63 -12.97
CA HIS A 133 -3.93 -4.02 -14.12
C HIS A 133 -2.46 -3.72 -13.81
N LEU A 134 -2.16 -3.23 -12.60
CA LEU A 134 -0.79 -3.03 -12.14
C LEU A 134 -0.01 -4.34 -12.14
N VAL A 135 -0.55 -5.41 -11.56
CA VAL A 135 0.12 -6.72 -11.52
C VAL A 135 0.38 -7.26 -12.93
N CYS A 136 -0.56 -7.10 -13.88
CA CYS A 136 -0.32 -7.47 -15.27
C CYS A 136 0.85 -6.69 -15.88
N SER A 137 0.94 -5.38 -15.62
CA SER A 137 2.03 -4.55 -16.14
C SER A 137 3.40 -4.91 -15.55
N PHE A 138 3.45 -5.53 -14.36
CA PHE A 138 4.72 -5.93 -13.74
C PHE A 138 5.46 -7.01 -14.53
N GLY A 139 4.76 -7.81 -15.34
CA GLY A 139 5.39 -8.80 -16.21
C GLY A 139 6.28 -8.21 -17.31
N GLU A 140 6.03 -6.95 -17.68
CA GLU A 140 6.83 -6.21 -18.67
C GLU A 140 8.02 -5.47 -18.00
N MET A 141 8.04 -5.42 -16.68
CA MET A 141 9.09 -4.73 -15.92
C MET A 141 10.30 -5.64 -15.67
N HIS A 142 11.48 -5.05 -15.56
CA HIS A 142 12.67 -5.76 -15.12
C HIS A 142 12.54 -6.16 -13.65
N VAL A 143 12.31 -7.45 -13.40
CA VAL A 143 12.18 -8.02 -12.05
C VAL A 143 13.53 -7.99 -11.34
N THR A 144 13.63 -7.23 -10.25
CA THR A 144 14.83 -7.14 -9.40
C THR A 144 14.64 -7.90 -8.08
N VAL A 145 15.75 -8.27 -7.42
CA VAL A 145 15.71 -8.87 -6.08
C VAL A 145 15.01 -7.96 -5.08
N ASN A 146 15.22 -6.64 -5.17
CA ASN A 146 14.54 -5.67 -4.30
C ASN A 146 13.02 -5.66 -4.54
N PHE A 147 12.57 -5.75 -5.79
CA PHE A 147 11.16 -5.88 -6.12
C PHE A 147 10.55 -7.16 -5.52
N LEU A 148 11.18 -8.31 -5.75
CA LEU A 148 10.71 -9.59 -5.19
C LEU A 148 10.67 -9.59 -3.66
N THR A 149 11.69 -9.02 -3.01
CA THR A 149 11.72 -8.86 -1.55
C THR A 149 10.57 -7.99 -1.04
N GLN A 150 10.17 -6.96 -1.80
CA GLN A 150 9.03 -6.12 -1.44
C GLN A 150 7.70 -6.86 -1.63
N ILE A 151 7.53 -7.64 -2.71
CA ILE A 151 6.34 -8.48 -2.91
C ILE A 151 6.24 -9.53 -1.80
N ASP A 152 7.33 -10.21 -1.43
CA ASP A 152 7.36 -11.17 -0.32
C ASP A 152 6.85 -10.52 0.98
N LYS A 153 7.32 -9.32 1.31
CA LYS A 153 6.86 -8.56 2.48
C LYS A 153 5.39 -8.17 2.38
N LEU A 154 4.92 -7.76 1.20
CA LEU A 154 3.51 -7.45 0.98
C LEU A 154 2.63 -8.69 1.21
N VAL A 155 3.05 -9.86 0.73
CA VAL A 155 2.33 -11.11 0.95
C VAL A 155 2.30 -11.52 2.43
N GLN A 156 3.40 -11.33 3.16
CA GLN A 156 3.38 -11.51 4.62
C GLN A 156 2.41 -10.54 5.30
N LEU A 157 2.35 -9.29 4.84
CA LEU A 157 1.42 -8.29 5.36
C LEU A 157 -0.04 -8.64 5.04
N LEU A 158 -0.34 -9.26 3.90
CA LEU A 158 -1.69 -9.72 3.55
C LEU A 158 -2.27 -10.63 4.64
N GLU A 159 -1.44 -11.44 5.28
CA GLU A 159 -1.86 -12.31 6.40
C GLU A 159 -1.92 -11.60 7.76
N SER A 160 -1.40 -10.39 7.86
CA SER A 160 -1.48 -9.58 9.08
C SER A 160 -2.86 -8.89 9.23
N PRO A 161 -3.19 -8.36 10.43
CA PRO A 161 -4.48 -7.70 10.67
C PRO A 161 -4.75 -6.49 9.76
N ILE A 162 -3.71 -5.90 9.18
CA ILE A 162 -3.86 -4.69 8.35
C ILE A 162 -4.71 -4.92 7.10
N PHE A 163 -4.62 -6.12 6.53
CA PHE A 163 -5.36 -6.56 5.34
C PHE A 163 -6.44 -7.59 5.68
N ALA A 164 -6.89 -7.65 6.94
CA ALA A 164 -7.99 -8.53 7.32
C ALA A 164 -9.25 -8.30 6.47
N HIS A 165 -9.57 -7.03 6.15
CA HIS A 165 -10.71 -6.68 5.30
C HIS A 165 -10.57 -7.24 3.88
N VAL A 166 -9.38 -7.15 3.27
CA VAL A 166 -9.09 -7.74 1.96
C VAL A 166 -9.27 -9.27 1.98
N ARG A 167 -8.79 -9.94 3.04
CA ARG A 167 -8.96 -11.39 3.15
C ARG A 167 -10.42 -11.81 3.33
N LEU A 168 -11.22 -11.03 4.06
CA LEU A 168 -12.65 -11.30 4.21
C LEU A 168 -13.40 -11.16 2.88
N GLN A 169 -12.99 -10.24 2.01
CA GLN A 169 -13.55 -10.12 0.65
C GLN A 169 -13.32 -11.36 -0.22
N LEU A 170 -12.35 -12.23 0.12
CA LEU A 170 -12.14 -13.50 -0.59
C LEU A 170 -13.24 -14.53 -0.34
N LEU A 171 -14.14 -14.29 0.62
CA LEU A 171 -15.35 -15.10 0.80
C LEU A 171 -16.35 -14.94 -0.34
N GLU A 172 -16.27 -13.82 -1.08
CA GLU A 172 -17.19 -13.47 -2.16
C GLU A 172 -16.43 -13.25 -3.49
N PRO A 173 -15.81 -14.31 -4.05
CA PRO A 173 -14.95 -14.18 -5.24
C PRO A 173 -15.69 -13.71 -6.49
N THR A 174 -17.01 -13.89 -6.55
CA THR A 174 -17.87 -13.39 -7.63
C THR A 174 -18.09 -11.88 -7.55
N GLN A 175 -18.13 -11.31 -6.34
CA GLN A 175 -18.22 -9.86 -6.12
C GLN A 175 -16.86 -9.18 -6.24
N HIS A 176 -15.78 -9.89 -5.92
CA HIS A 176 -14.40 -9.37 -5.95
C HIS A 176 -13.48 -10.17 -6.90
N PRO A 177 -13.83 -10.32 -8.19
CA PRO A 177 -13.06 -11.17 -9.12
C PRO A 177 -11.65 -10.62 -9.37
N TYR A 178 -11.50 -9.29 -9.41
CA TYR A 178 -10.20 -8.66 -9.61
C TYR A 178 -9.26 -8.82 -8.42
N LEU A 179 -9.78 -8.94 -7.20
CA LEU A 179 -8.95 -9.23 -6.03
C LEU A 179 -8.34 -10.64 -6.17
N VAL A 180 -9.16 -11.64 -6.51
CA VAL A 180 -8.69 -13.02 -6.73
C VAL A 180 -7.64 -13.06 -7.85
N LYS A 181 -7.91 -12.39 -8.98
CA LYS A 181 -6.97 -12.29 -10.10
C LYS A 181 -5.67 -11.57 -9.71
N THR A 182 -5.75 -10.50 -8.92
CA THR A 182 -4.57 -9.79 -8.40
C THR A 182 -3.70 -10.71 -7.55
N LEU A 183 -4.30 -11.46 -6.62
CA LEU A 183 -3.56 -12.39 -5.77
C LEU A 183 -2.93 -13.55 -6.56
N PHE A 184 -3.63 -14.13 -7.52
CA PHE A 184 -3.03 -15.12 -8.42
C PHE A 184 -1.93 -14.52 -9.29
N GLY A 185 -2.10 -13.30 -9.78
CA GLY A 185 -1.05 -12.59 -10.53
C GLY A 185 0.21 -12.37 -9.68
N ILE A 186 0.06 -11.95 -8.41
CA ILE A 186 1.18 -11.86 -7.46
C ILE A 186 1.84 -13.23 -7.28
N LEU A 187 1.05 -14.30 -7.11
CA LEU A 187 1.57 -15.67 -6.97
C LEU A 187 2.41 -16.08 -8.19
N MET A 188 2.02 -15.70 -9.40
CA MET A 188 2.75 -16.03 -10.64
C MET A 188 4.04 -15.22 -10.81
N LEU A 189 4.17 -14.07 -10.15
CA LEU A 189 5.40 -13.26 -10.15
C LEU A 189 6.43 -13.74 -9.12
N LEU A 190 6.00 -14.48 -8.10
CA LEU A 190 6.87 -14.93 -7.01
C LEU A 190 7.72 -16.14 -7.41
N PRO A 191 9.01 -16.19 -7.03
CA PRO A 191 9.76 -17.45 -7.01
C PRO A 191 9.13 -18.39 -5.97
N GLN A 192 9.54 -19.66 -5.93
CA GLN A 192 9.10 -20.65 -4.93
C GLN A 192 9.66 -20.34 -3.52
N SER A 193 9.30 -19.18 -2.97
CA SER A 193 9.65 -18.67 -1.65
C SER A 193 8.60 -19.06 -0.60
N SER A 194 8.89 -18.79 0.68
CA SER A 194 7.90 -18.96 1.74
C SER A 194 6.65 -18.08 1.55
N ALA A 195 6.80 -16.90 0.91
CA ALA A 195 5.66 -16.04 0.57
C ALA A 195 4.79 -16.68 -0.52
N TYR A 196 5.41 -17.33 -1.52
CA TYR A 196 4.66 -18.10 -2.52
C TYR A 196 3.82 -19.19 -1.86
N ASP A 197 4.41 -19.98 -0.96
CA ASP A 197 3.67 -21.03 -0.26
C ASP A 197 2.55 -20.47 0.62
N LEU A 198 2.80 -19.35 1.32
CA LEU A 198 1.80 -18.68 2.15
C LEU A 198 0.59 -18.26 1.31
N LEU A 199 0.82 -17.57 0.19
CA LEU A 199 -0.24 -17.10 -0.69
C LEU A 199 -0.96 -18.24 -1.42
N LYS A 200 -0.21 -19.26 -1.87
CA LYS A 200 -0.76 -20.47 -2.49
C LYS A 200 -1.72 -21.18 -1.54
N ASN A 201 -1.35 -21.33 -0.27
CA ASN A 201 -2.19 -21.98 0.73
C ASN A 201 -3.48 -21.17 0.98
N ARG A 202 -3.39 -19.84 1.07
CA ARG A 202 -4.55 -18.94 1.17
C ARG A 202 -5.50 -19.12 -0.02
N LEU A 203 -4.98 -19.06 -1.24
CA LEU A 203 -5.78 -19.17 -2.47
C LEU A 203 -6.38 -20.56 -2.67
N LYS A 204 -5.69 -21.61 -2.21
CA LYS A 204 -6.24 -22.97 -2.18
C LYS A 204 -7.50 -23.06 -1.31
N SER A 205 -7.48 -22.46 -0.12
CA SER A 205 -8.66 -22.41 0.75
C SER A 205 -9.85 -21.68 0.10
N VAL A 206 -9.59 -20.60 -0.64
CA VAL A 206 -10.64 -19.84 -1.36
C VAL A 206 -11.21 -20.67 -2.50
N SER A 207 -10.37 -21.34 -3.28
CA SER A 207 -10.80 -22.15 -4.44
C SER A 207 -11.72 -23.30 -4.03
N THR A 208 -11.44 -23.94 -2.87
CA THR A 208 -12.31 -24.96 -2.29
C THR A 208 -13.69 -24.41 -1.92
N LEU A 209 -13.77 -23.18 -1.43
CA LEU A 209 -15.06 -22.54 -1.13
C LEU A 209 -15.85 -22.32 -2.42
N THR A 210 -15.23 -21.76 -3.46
CA THR A 210 -15.90 -21.48 -4.74
C THR A 210 -16.47 -22.74 -5.38
N LEU A 211 -15.72 -23.84 -5.34
CA LEU A 211 -16.16 -25.13 -5.85
C LEU A 211 -17.33 -25.70 -5.04
N THR A 212 -17.27 -25.60 -3.70
CA THR A 212 -18.37 -26.02 -2.82
C THR A 212 -19.65 -25.24 -3.09
N THR A 213 -19.56 -23.90 -3.20
CA THR A 213 -20.72 -23.04 -3.48
C THR A 213 -21.33 -23.34 -4.84
N TYR A 214 -20.50 -23.59 -5.87
CA TYR A 214 -20.99 -23.98 -7.19
C TYR A 214 -21.74 -25.33 -7.16
N ILE A 215 -21.23 -26.32 -6.41
CA ILE A 215 -21.93 -27.61 -6.24
C ILE A 215 -23.26 -27.42 -5.52
N GLN A 216 -23.31 -26.60 -4.46
CA GLN A 216 -24.55 -26.33 -3.72
C GLN A 216 -25.61 -25.64 -4.58
N LEU A 217 -25.24 -24.60 -5.32
CA LEU A 217 -26.16 -23.88 -6.21
C LEU A 217 -26.73 -24.79 -7.30
N ASN A 218 -25.95 -25.73 -7.83
CA ASN A 218 -26.44 -26.69 -8.83
C ASN A 218 -27.30 -27.79 -8.21
N ALA A 219 -27.04 -28.18 -6.96
CA ALA A 219 -27.86 -29.17 -6.24
C ALA A 219 -29.22 -28.60 -5.77
N GLU A 220 -29.33 -27.29 -5.57
CA GLU A 220 -30.59 -26.60 -5.25
C GLU A 220 -31.43 -26.25 -6.49
N ALA A 221 -30.84 -26.34 -7.68
CA ALA A 221 -31.50 -26.07 -8.96
C ALA A 221 -32.12 -27.32 -9.62
N GLU A 222 -31.89 -28.51 -9.07
CA GLU A 222 -32.51 -29.80 -9.45
C GLU A 222 -33.68 -30.14 -8.52
#